data_AF-A0A8H5GPP7-F1
#
_entry.id   AF-A0A8H5GPP7-F1
#
_cell.length_a   1.000
_cell.length_b   1.000
_cell.length_c   1.000
_cell.angle_alpha   90.00
_cell.angle_beta   90.00
_cell.angle_gamma   90.00
#
_symmetry.space_group_name_H-M   'P 1'
#
loop_
_entity.id
_entity.type
_entity.pdbx_description
1 polymer ?
#
loop_
_entity_poly.entity_id
_entity_poly.type
_entity_poly.pdbx_seq_one_letter_code
_entity_poly.pdbx_strand_id
1 'polypeptide(L)'
;MTSVTSSLPTIQHFPDNRQLQGVSKFLAFTDHVVSLAYGNGLFGYLDGSIARPAGNNLPQLLAAGAAGGAVHPVATLVNSTTLSLTEWCFRDARLASIIYINVKDPRAIGLKPDDSANTLWVKLQAKFNTQTAAIQTIARKHIDAHIFAKTDPFDDYFNGLNRLKSEAIAVGCSIDDDALVAQFLSR
;
A
#
# COMPACT_ATOMS: atom_id res chain seq x y z
N MET A 1 7.56 38.28 16.89
CA MET A 1 7.71 36.85 17.26
C MET A 1 6.59 36.07 16.60
N THR A 2 6.86 35.41 15.48
CA THR A 2 5.89 34.55 14.80
C THR A 2 5.90 33.20 15.49
N SER A 3 4.85 32.92 16.26
CA SER A 3 4.65 31.61 16.88
C SER A 3 4.39 30.61 15.76
N VAL A 4 5.35 29.73 15.47
CA VAL A 4 5.13 28.60 14.57
C VAL A 4 4.20 27.64 15.30
N THR A 5 2.92 27.65 14.93
CA THR A 5 1.97 26.64 15.37
C THR A 5 2.41 25.30 14.79
N SER A 6 3.04 24.47 15.60
CA SER A 6 3.35 23.09 15.24
C SER A 6 2.03 22.31 15.23
N SER A 7 1.31 22.34 14.12
CA SER A 7 0.15 21.48 13.91
C SER A 7 0.64 20.05 13.70
N LEU A 8 0.16 19.11 14.51
CA LEU A 8 0.41 17.69 14.30
C LEU A 8 -0.02 17.30 12.87
N PRO A 9 0.78 16.52 12.13
CA PRO A 9 0.39 16.08 10.80
C PRO A 9 -0.86 15.21 10.89
N THR A 10 -1.93 15.61 10.21
CA THR A 10 -3.18 14.86 10.14
C THR A 10 -2.92 13.47 9.57
N ILE A 11 -3.43 12.44 10.25
CA ILE A 11 -3.37 11.06 9.76
C ILE A 11 -4.34 10.95 8.57
N GLN A 12 -3.82 10.47 7.44
CA GLN A 12 -4.59 10.41 6.20
C GLN A 12 -5.60 9.26 6.22
N HIS A 13 -6.87 9.60 5.99
CA HIS A 13 -7.94 8.64 5.78
C HIS A 13 -8.25 8.56 4.29
N PHE A 14 -8.33 7.35 3.76
CA PHE A 14 -8.72 7.08 2.39
C PHE A 14 -10.24 7.18 2.25
N PRO A 15 -10.77 7.54 1.06
CA PRO A 15 -12.20 7.41 0.81
C PRO A 15 -12.62 5.94 0.95
N ASP A 16 -13.87 5.68 1.35
CA ASP A 16 -14.36 4.34 1.69
C ASP A 16 -14.09 3.29 0.59
N ASN A 17 -14.18 3.70 -0.68
CA ASN A 17 -13.94 2.82 -1.82
C ASN A 17 -12.48 2.36 -1.99
N ARG A 18 -11.54 2.96 -1.26
CA ARG A 18 -10.09 2.68 -1.24
C ARG A 18 -9.60 2.10 0.09
N GLN A 19 -10.49 1.97 1.07
CA GLN A 19 -10.17 1.27 2.31
C GLN A 19 -10.14 -0.23 2.09
N LEU A 20 -9.33 -0.93 2.89
CA LEU A 20 -9.25 -2.38 2.81
C LEU A 20 -10.52 -3.01 3.41
N GLN A 21 -11.35 -3.55 2.54
CA GLN A 21 -12.52 -4.35 2.89
C GLN A 21 -12.51 -5.64 2.07
N GLY A 22 -11.90 -6.67 2.65
CA GLY A 22 -11.74 -7.97 2.00
C GLY A 22 -10.73 -7.95 0.83
N VAL A 23 -10.61 -9.11 0.18
CA VAL A 23 -9.60 -9.37 -0.85
C VAL A 23 -9.81 -8.55 -2.13
N SER A 24 -11.05 -8.26 -2.52
CA SER A 24 -11.36 -7.51 -3.75
C SER A 24 -10.85 -6.08 -3.73
N LYS A 25 -10.61 -5.50 -2.54
CA LYS A 25 -10.05 -4.16 -2.35
C LYS A 25 -8.56 -4.16 -2.07
N PHE A 26 -7.95 -5.35 -1.91
CA PHE A 26 -6.58 -5.47 -1.44
C PHE A 26 -5.57 -4.80 -2.38
N LEU A 27 -5.66 -5.05 -3.69
CA LEU A 27 -4.73 -4.46 -4.66
C LEU A 27 -4.82 -2.93 -4.73
N ALA A 28 -6.03 -2.38 -4.82
CA ALA A 28 -6.22 -0.94 -4.82
C ALA A 28 -5.71 -0.30 -3.52
N PHE A 29 -5.97 -0.95 -2.38
CA PHE A 29 -5.43 -0.52 -1.09
C PHE A 29 -3.90 -0.53 -1.07
N THR A 30 -3.26 -1.60 -1.56
CA THR A 30 -1.80 -1.70 -1.60
C THR A 30 -1.18 -0.62 -2.47
N ASP A 31 -1.76 -0.35 -3.65
CA ASP A 31 -1.28 0.71 -4.55
C ASP A 31 -1.34 2.09 -3.89
N HIS A 32 -2.42 2.37 -3.15
CA HIS A 32 -2.55 3.63 -2.42
C HIS A 32 -1.55 3.76 -1.27
N VAL A 33 -1.35 2.70 -0.48
CA VAL A 33 -0.36 2.72 0.60
C VAL A 33 1.06 2.91 0.04
N VAL A 34 1.41 2.19 -1.03
CA VAL A 34 2.73 2.29 -1.68
C VAL A 34 2.94 3.68 -2.29
N SER A 35 1.96 4.19 -3.04
CA SER A 35 2.03 5.54 -3.63
C SER A 35 2.19 6.62 -2.56
N LEU A 36 1.43 6.52 -1.45
CA LEU A 36 1.55 7.42 -0.31
C LEU A 36 2.93 7.32 0.35
N ALA A 37 3.42 6.10 0.56
CA ALA A 37 4.70 5.86 1.20
C ALA A 37 5.86 6.42 0.35
N TYR A 38 5.84 6.24 -0.97
CA TYR A 38 6.80 6.88 -1.87
C TYR A 38 6.70 8.41 -1.83
N GLY A 39 5.49 8.96 -1.97
CA GLY A 39 5.28 10.41 -2.00
C GLY A 39 5.69 11.13 -0.70
N ASN A 40 5.75 10.40 0.42
CA ASN A 40 6.17 10.94 1.72
C ASN A 40 7.59 10.51 2.14
N GLY A 41 8.33 9.75 1.32
CA GLY A 41 9.63 9.20 1.71
C GLY A 41 9.57 8.20 2.87
N LEU A 42 8.43 7.52 3.03
CA LEU A 42 8.16 6.54 4.10
C LEU A 42 8.25 5.08 3.61
N PHE A 43 8.50 4.85 2.32
CA PHE A 43 8.55 3.50 1.74
C PHE A 43 9.51 2.56 2.48
N GLY A 44 10.65 3.08 2.94
CA GLY A 44 11.63 2.28 3.67
C GLY A 44 11.16 1.71 5.02
N TYR A 45 10.12 2.30 5.61
CA TYR A 45 9.45 1.77 6.81
C TYR A 45 8.43 0.67 6.46
N LEU A 46 7.89 0.70 5.25
CA LEU A 46 6.94 -0.28 4.74
C LEU A 46 7.65 -1.57 4.35
N ASP A 47 8.73 -1.47 3.58
CA ASP A 47 9.52 -2.63 3.12
C ASP A 47 10.53 -3.14 4.17
N GLY A 48 10.81 -2.34 5.20
CA GLY A 48 11.72 -2.67 6.29
C GLY A 48 13.21 -2.36 5.99
N SER A 49 13.51 -1.66 4.89
CA SER A 49 14.87 -1.23 4.56
C SER A 49 15.43 -0.17 5.52
N ILE A 50 14.58 0.64 6.15
CA ILE A 50 14.97 1.58 7.21
C ILE A 50 14.88 0.87 8.56
N ALA A 51 15.99 0.29 8.98
CA ALA A 51 16.11 -0.35 10.29
C ALA A 51 15.93 0.65 11.43
N ARG A 52 15.32 0.18 12.53
CA ARG A 52 15.21 0.94 13.78
C ARG A 52 16.61 1.23 14.33
N PRO A 53 16.98 2.50 14.60
CA PRO A 53 18.26 2.82 15.21
C PRO A 53 18.40 2.14 16.57
N ALA A 54 19.60 1.61 16.87
CA ALA A 54 19.92 1.16 18.22
C ALA A 54 19.83 2.34 19.20
N GLY A 55 19.27 2.12 20.38
CA GLY A 55 18.94 3.17 21.36
C GLY A 55 20.12 3.96 21.94
N ASN A 56 21.33 3.82 21.39
CA ASN A 56 22.56 4.44 21.89
C ASN A 56 23.01 5.65 21.07
N ASN A 57 22.26 6.04 20.04
CA ASN A 57 22.52 7.28 19.34
C ASN A 57 21.90 8.42 20.16
N LEU A 58 22.63 8.86 21.19
CA LEU A 58 22.52 10.23 21.68
C LEU A 58 22.49 11.14 20.43
N PRO A 59 21.66 12.20 20.41
CA PRO A 59 21.80 13.19 19.35
C PRO A 59 23.28 13.56 19.30
N GLN A 60 23.93 13.45 18.14
CA GLN A 60 25.25 14.02 17.94
C GLN A 60 25.07 15.53 18.15
N LEU A 61 25.17 15.94 19.42
CA LEU A 61 25.38 17.30 19.82
C LEU A 61 26.74 17.59 19.22
N LEU A 62 26.76 18.25 18.06
CA LEU A 62 27.98 18.84 17.54
C LEU A 62 28.61 19.61 18.70
N ALA A 63 29.81 19.21 19.10
CA ALA A 63 30.67 20.04 19.91
C ALA A 63 31.01 21.28 19.09
N ALA A 64 30.19 22.33 19.22
CA ALA A 64 30.47 23.64 18.68
C ALA A 64 30.05 24.70 19.69
N GLY A 65 31.05 25.16 20.44
CA GLY A 65 31.16 26.57 20.86
C GLY A 65 30.14 27.11 21.86
N ALA A 66 30.66 27.45 23.03
CA ALA A 66 30.07 28.37 24.00
C ALA A 66 29.24 29.53 23.37
N ALA A 67 27.93 29.53 23.61
CA ALA A 67 27.10 30.70 23.94
C ALA A 67 25.62 30.23 24.02
N GLY A 68 24.94 30.54 25.13
CA GLY A 68 23.57 30.11 25.43
C GLY A 68 22.48 30.67 24.49
N GLY A 69 22.41 30.14 23.26
CA GLY A 69 21.27 30.26 22.36
C GLY A 69 20.33 29.06 22.52
N ALA A 70 19.01 29.31 22.56
CA ALA A 70 18.02 28.24 22.56
C ALA A 70 18.23 27.33 21.34
N VAL A 71 18.50 26.05 21.60
CA VAL A 71 18.67 25.03 20.55
C VAL A 71 17.30 24.78 19.92
N HIS A 72 17.03 25.41 18.79
CA HIS A 72 15.88 25.04 17.99
C HIS A 72 16.11 23.63 17.42
N PRO A 73 15.15 22.70 17.52
CA PRO A 73 15.26 21.41 16.86
C PRO A 73 15.41 21.66 15.36
N VAL A 74 16.57 21.29 14.81
CA VAL A 74 16.80 21.31 13.37
C VAL A 74 15.80 20.33 12.75
N ALA A 75 14.94 20.84 11.88
CA ALA A 75 14.02 19.99 11.13
C ALA A 75 14.87 19.03 10.26
N THR A 76 14.90 17.76 10.65
CA THR A 76 15.58 16.73 9.86
C THR A 76 14.92 16.66 8.48
N LEU A 77 15.74 16.68 7.43
CA LEU A 77 15.27 16.56 6.06
C LEU A 77 14.51 15.23 5.89
N VAL A 78 13.43 15.22 5.09
CA VAL A 78 12.58 14.02 4.90
C VAL A 78 13.39 12.82 4.39
N ASN A 79 14.47 13.06 3.67
CA ASN A 79 15.42 12.08 3.13
C ASN A 79 16.68 11.87 4.00
N SER A 80 16.70 12.30 5.27
CA SER A 80 17.85 12.04 6.14
C SER A 80 18.01 10.53 6.40
N THR A 81 19.23 10.05 6.20
CA THR A 81 19.62 8.65 6.48
C THR A 81 20.08 8.44 7.92
N THR A 82 20.32 9.52 8.66
CA THR A 82 20.73 9.50 10.08
C THR A 82 19.57 9.93 10.95
N LEU A 83 18.62 9.01 11.17
CA LEU A 83 17.42 9.27 11.94
C LEU A 83 17.69 9.05 13.44
N SER A 84 17.18 9.96 14.27
CA SER A 84 17.10 9.69 15.72
C SER A 84 16.09 8.57 16.00
N LEU A 85 16.22 7.86 17.13
CA LEU A 85 15.25 6.84 17.53
C LEU A 85 13.84 7.42 17.63
N THR A 86 13.69 8.61 18.21
CA THR A 86 12.40 9.31 18.35
C THR A 86 11.78 9.61 16.99
N GLU A 87 12.58 10.10 16.05
CA GLU A 87 12.11 10.43 14.71
C GLU A 87 11.71 9.17 13.92
N TRP A 88 12.49 8.10 14.03
CA TRP A 88 12.16 6.80 13.45
C TRP A 88 10.81 6.31 13.99
N CYS A 89 10.62 6.31 15.31
CA CYS A 89 9.37 5.88 15.94
C CYS A 89 8.17 6.72 15.48
N PHE A 90 8.35 8.04 15.34
CA PHE A 90 7.29 8.92 14.88
C PHE A 90 6.88 8.63 13.43
N ARG A 91 7.85 8.45 12.53
CA ARG A 91 7.61 8.16 11.11
C ARG A 91 7.00 6.78 10.89
N ASP A 92 7.50 5.77 11.61
CA ASP A 92 6.93 4.41 11.61
C ASP A 92 5.50 4.42 12.14
N ALA A 93 5.25 4.99 13.32
CA ALA A 93 3.92 5.08 13.92
C ALA A 93 2.92 5.85 13.03
N ARG A 94 3.37 6.88 12.32
CA ARG A 94 2.54 7.61 11.35
C ARG A 94 2.08 6.70 10.22
N LEU A 95 3.01 5.98 9.58
CA LEU A 95 2.66 5.06 8.49
C LEU A 95 1.82 3.89 8.99
N ALA A 96 2.17 3.32 10.14
CA ALA A 96 1.42 2.25 10.79
C ALA A 96 -0.02 2.66 11.09
N SER A 97 -0.22 3.88 11.60
CA SER A 97 -1.55 4.43 11.87
C SER A 97 -2.35 4.60 10.59
N ILE A 98 -1.75 5.11 9.50
CA ILE A 98 -2.41 5.23 8.19
C ILE A 98 -2.88 3.85 7.70
N ILE A 99 -2.04 2.83 7.80
CA ILE A 99 -2.42 1.46 7.41
C ILE A 99 -3.57 0.97 8.31
N TYR A 100 -3.42 1.04 9.63
CA TYR A 100 -4.37 0.48 10.58
C TYR A 100 -5.77 1.10 10.48
N ILE A 101 -5.89 2.43 10.38
CA ILE A 101 -7.21 3.09 10.32
C ILE A 101 -7.93 2.88 8.98
N ASN A 102 -7.19 2.58 7.91
CA ASN A 102 -7.75 2.37 6.57
C ASN A 102 -8.07 0.90 6.28
N VAL A 103 -8.02 0.05 7.31
CA VAL A 103 -8.46 -1.34 7.27
C VAL A 103 -9.81 -1.43 8.00
N LYS A 104 -10.82 -2.01 7.36
CA LYS A 104 -12.07 -2.35 8.05
C LYS A 104 -11.82 -3.56 8.97
N ASP A 105 -12.21 -3.42 10.23
CA ASP A 105 -12.05 -4.44 11.29
C ASP A 105 -10.62 -5.01 11.42
N PRO A 106 -9.61 -4.16 11.68
CA PRO A 106 -8.20 -4.56 11.68
C PRO A 106 -7.89 -5.68 12.70
N ARG A 107 -8.61 -5.70 13.83
CA ARG A 107 -8.48 -6.74 14.87
C ARG A 107 -8.96 -8.11 14.39
N ALA A 108 -10.03 -8.16 13.58
CA ALA A 108 -10.57 -9.41 13.04
C ALA A 108 -9.57 -10.10 12.09
N ILE A 109 -8.61 -9.35 11.55
CA ILE A 109 -7.58 -9.87 10.68
C ILE A 109 -6.20 -9.99 11.35
N GLY A 110 -6.11 -9.79 12.67
CA GLY A 110 -4.90 -10.01 13.47
C GLY A 110 -3.91 -8.83 13.51
N LEU A 111 -4.33 -7.64 13.08
CA LEU A 111 -3.53 -6.43 13.22
C LEU A 111 -3.67 -5.85 14.62
N LYS A 112 -2.58 -5.30 15.15
CA LYS A 112 -2.55 -4.59 16.43
C LYS A 112 -2.16 -3.13 16.22
N PRO A 113 -2.68 -2.20 17.04
CA PRO A 113 -2.39 -0.78 16.89
C PRO A 113 -0.94 -0.40 17.23
N ASP A 114 -0.21 -1.28 17.91
CA ASP A 114 1.20 -1.11 18.30
C ASP A 114 2.19 -1.85 17.38
N ASP A 115 1.69 -2.53 16.33
CA ASP A 115 2.54 -3.12 15.30
C ASP A 115 3.24 -2.02 14.49
N SER A 116 4.50 -2.26 14.10
CA SER A 116 5.21 -1.37 13.16
C SER A 116 4.56 -1.37 11.77
N ALA A 117 4.87 -0.37 10.95
CA ALA A 117 4.33 -0.28 9.59
C ALA A 117 4.67 -1.53 8.77
N ASN A 118 5.93 -2.00 8.85
CA ASN A 118 6.37 -3.23 8.21
C ASN A 118 5.62 -4.47 8.73
N THR A 119 5.40 -4.57 10.05
CA THR A 119 4.69 -5.70 10.65
C THR A 119 3.24 -5.76 10.15
N LEU A 120 2.55 -4.62 10.11
CA LEU A 120 1.20 -4.52 9.55
C LEU A 120 1.20 -4.92 8.06
N TRP A 121 2.16 -4.39 7.29
CA TRP A 121 2.29 -4.66 5.86
C TRP A 121 2.50 -6.14 5.54
N VAL A 122 3.41 -6.81 6.25
CA VAL A 122 3.70 -8.24 6.08
C VAL A 122 2.48 -9.08 6.44
N LYS A 123 1.78 -8.77 7.54
CA LYS A 123 0.55 -9.49 7.93
C LYS A 123 -0.53 -9.38 6.86
N LEU A 124 -0.72 -8.18 6.29
CA LEU A 124 -1.69 -7.95 5.23
C LEU A 124 -1.34 -8.74 3.96
N GLN A 125 -0.09 -8.70 3.51
CA GLN A 125 0.38 -9.49 2.37
C GLN A 125 0.19 -10.99 2.60
N ALA A 126 0.60 -11.51 3.76
CA ALA A 126 0.44 -12.92 4.09
C ALA A 126 -1.03 -13.37 4.07
N LYS A 127 -1.95 -12.50 4.50
CA LYS A 127 -3.38 -12.82 4.51
C LYS A 127 -4.02 -12.83 3.13
N PHE A 128 -3.68 -11.86 2.28
CA PHE A 128 -4.44 -11.62 1.05
C PHE A 128 -3.73 -12.06 -0.23
N ASN A 129 -2.40 -12.20 -0.28
CA ASN A 129 -1.69 -12.56 -1.52
C ASN A 129 -2.17 -13.88 -2.12
N THR A 130 -2.34 -14.92 -1.30
CA THR A 130 -2.83 -16.23 -1.79
C THR A 130 -4.26 -16.15 -2.29
N GLN A 131 -5.12 -15.39 -1.62
CA GLN A 131 -6.52 -15.21 -2.02
C GLN A 131 -6.61 -14.42 -3.32
N THR A 132 -5.82 -13.35 -3.46
CA THR A 132 -5.73 -12.55 -4.67
C THR A 132 -5.27 -13.40 -5.85
N ALA A 133 -4.21 -14.20 -5.68
CA ALA A 133 -3.72 -15.10 -6.73
C ALA A 133 -4.77 -16.14 -7.17
N ALA A 134 -5.51 -16.70 -6.20
CA ALA A 134 -6.60 -17.63 -6.49
C ALA A 134 -7.74 -16.96 -7.28
N ILE A 135 -8.16 -15.76 -6.89
CA ILE A 135 -9.21 -15.00 -7.59
C ILE A 135 -8.77 -14.63 -9.01
N GLN A 136 -7.52 -14.20 -9.18
CA GLN A 136 -6.95 -13.92 -10.50
C GLN A 136 -6.94 -15.16 -11.39
N THR A 137 -6.59 -16.32 -10.83
CA THR A 137 -6.60 -17.60 -11.55
C THR A 137 -8.02 -17.99 -11.99
N ILE A 138 -9.02 -17.78 -11.12
CA ILE A 138 -10.43 -18.06 -11.45
C ILE A 138 -10.90 -17.11 -12.56
N ALA A 139 -10.62 -15.82 -12.44
CA ALA A 139 -11.00 -14.82 -13.43
C ALA A 139 -10.38 -15.13 -14.80
N ARG A 140 -9.10 -15.56 -14.83
CA ARG A 140 -8.46 -16.03 -16.07
C ARG A 140 -9.18 -17.24 -16.65
N LYS A 141 -9.46 -18.26 -15.83
CA LYS A 141 -10.17 -19.47 -16.29
C LYS A 141 -11.55 -19.17 -16.86
N HIS A 142 -12.26 -18.17 -16.32
CA HIS A 142 -13.55 -17.76 -16.88
C HIS A 142 -13.41 -17.17 -18.28
N ILE A 143 -12.38 -16.35 -18.52
CA ILE A 143 -12.06 -15.85 -19.86
C ILE A 143 -11.69 -17.01 -20.79
N ASP A 144 -10.84 -17.92 -20.34
CA ASP A 144 -10.38 -19.07 -21.13
C ASP A 144 -11.54 -20.02 -21.51
N ALA A 145 -12.54 -20.13 -20.63
CA ALA A 145 -13.73 -20.95 -20.83
C ALA A 145 -14.84 -20.27 -21.65
N HIS A 146 -14.79 -18.95 -21.85
CA HIS A 146 -15.76 -18.20 -22.64
C HIS A 146 -15.43 -18.35 -24.13
N ILE A 147 -15.97 -19.40 -24.74
CA ILE A 147 -15.69 -19.79 -26.13
C ILE A 147 -16.84 -19.35 -27.03
N PHE A 148 -16.51 -18.81 -28.21
CA PHE A 148 -17.50 -18.47 -29.22
C PHE A 148 -18.15 -19.73 -29.80
N ALA A 149 -19.46 -19.89 -29.60
CA ALA A 149 -20.22 -20.93 -30.29
C ALA A 149 -20.73 -20.40 -31.63
N LYS A 150 -20.69 -21.23 -32.68
CA LYS A 150 -21.14 -20.85 -34.03
C LYS A 150 -22.62 -20.46 -34.11
N THR A 151 -23.39 -20.82 -33.09
CA THR A 151 -24.82 -20.51 -32.93
C THR A 151 -25.07 -19.20 -32.20
N ASP A 152 -24.05 -18.63 -31.55
CA ASP A 152 -24.21 -17.43 -30.73
C ASP A 152 -24.16 -16.17 -31.60
N PRO A 153 -25.02 -15.17 -31.33
CA PRO A 153 -24.84 -13.84 -31.88
C PRO A 153 -23.47 -13.28 -31.49
N PHE A 154 -22.75 -12.77 -32.47
CA PHE A 154 -21.39 -12.25 -32.29
C PHE A 154 -21.32 -11.14 -31.22
N ASP A 155 -22.32 -10.25 -31.20
CA ASP A 155 -22.40 -9.17 -30.21
C ASP A 155 -22.55 -9.70 -28.78
N ASP A 156 -23.31 -10.77 -28.58
CA ASP A 156 -23.52 -11.37 -27.25
C ASP A 156 -22.23 -11.98 -26.72
N TYR A 157 -21.46 -12.64 -27.59
CA TYR A 157 -20.14 -13.16 -27.24
C TYR A 157 -19.19 -12.04 -26.80
N PHE A 158 -19.07 -10.97 -27.60
CA PHE A 158 -18.16 -9.85 -27.31
C PHE A 158 -18.57 -9.08 -26.05
N ASN A 159 -19.86 -8.88 -25.83
CA ASN A 159 -20.37 -8.26 -24.61
C ASN A 159 -20.02 -9.11 -23.38
N GLY A 160 -20.18 -10.43 -23.47
CA GLY A 160 -19.76 -11.38 -22.44
C GLY A 160 -18.26 -11.31 -22.16
N LEU A 161 -17.44 -11.32 -23.21
CA LEU A 161 -15.99 -11.24 -23.10
C LEU A 161 -15.52 -9.92 -22.48
N ASN A 162 -16.10 -8.79 -22.90
CA ASN A 162 -15.80 -7.48 -22.33
C ASN A 162 -16.16 -7.40 -20.84
N ARG A 163 -17.29 -7.98 -20.44
CA ARG A 163 -17.66 -8.08 -19.01
C ARG A 163 -16.63 -8.87 -18.22
N LEU A 164 -16.26 -10.08 -18.69
CA LEU A 164 -15.26 -10.91 -18.05
C LEU A 164 -13.88 -10.23 -17.99
N LYS A 165 -13.51 -9.49 -19.05
CA LYS A 165 -12.29 -8.68 -19.09
C LYS A 165 -12.32 -7.60 -18.00
N SER A 166 -13.41 -6.85 -17.87
CA SER A 166 -13.57 -5.85 -16.81
C SER A 166 -13.52 -6.45 -15.41
N GLU A 167 -14.16 -7.60 -15.18
CA GLU A 167 -14.12 -8.31 -13.90
C GLU A 167 -12.71 -8.78 -13.54
N ALA A 168 -11.99 -9.34 -14.52
CA ALA A 168 -10.62 -9.79 -14.35
C ALA A 168 -9.65 -8.62 -14.11
N ILE A 169 -9.82 -7.49 -14.80
CA ILE A 169 -9.05 -6.25 -14.51
C ILE A 169 -9.34 -5.75 -13.10
N ALA A 170 -10.59 -5.81 -12.63
CA ALA A 170 -10.96 -5.36 -11.29
C ALA A 170 -10.27 -6.16 -10.17
N VAL A 171 -9.86 -7.40 -10.44
CA VAL A 171 -9.08 -8.25 -9.51
C VAL A 171 -7.58 -8.24 -9.81
N GLY A 172 -7.11 -7.35 -10.69
CA GLY A 172 -5.70 -7.13 -11.01
C GLY A 172 -5.11 -8.10 -12.03
N CYS A 173 -5.91 -8.78 -12.83
CA CYS A 173 -5.39 -9.54 -13.97
C CYS A 173 -4.92 -8.58 -15.06
N SER A 174 -3.71 -8.80 -15.58
CA SER A 174 -3.25 -8.19 -16.83
C SER A 174 -3.73 -9.04 -18.00
N ILE A 175 -4.64 -8.53 -18.84
CA ILE A 175 -5.21 -9.26 -19.97
C ILE A 175 -4.67 -8.64 -21.25
N ASP A 176 -3.94 -9.45 -22.01
CA ASP A 176 -3.39 -9.06 -23.30
C ASP A 176 -4.42 -9.30 -24.40
N ASP A 177 -4.67 -8.28 -25.22
CA ASP A 177 -5.60 -8.36 -26.34
C ASP A 177 -5.08 -9.32 -27.42
N ASP A 178 -3.77 -9.42 -27.61
CA ASP A 178 -3.18 -10.36 -28.57
C ASP A 178 -3.45 -11.83 -28.16
N ALA A 179 -3.44 -12.10 -26.85
CA ALA A 179 -3.78 -13.41 -26.31
C ALA A 179 -5.27 -13.75 -26.50
N LEU A 180 -6.16 -12.77 -26.34
CA LEU A 180 -7.60 -12.95 -26.60
C LEU A 180 -7.87 -13.20 -28.08
N VAL A 181 -7.20 -12.48 -28.97
CA VAL A 181 -7.30 -12.69 -30.43
C VAL A 181 -6.79 -14.07 -30.80
N ALA A 182 -5.63 -14.50 -30.27
CA ALA A 182 -5.11 -15.84 -30.51
C ALA A 182 -6.07 -16.95 -30.01
N GLN A 183 -6.71 -16.75 -28.86
CA GLN A 183 -7.73 -17.67 -28.34
C GLN A 183 -8.94 -17.77 -29.28
N PHE A 184 -9.39 -16.65 -29.84
CA PHE A 184 -10.50 -16.63 -30.81
C PHE A 184 -10.12 -17.30 -32.15
N LEU A 185 -8.89 -17.11 -32.62
CA LEU A 185 -8.43 -17.64 -33.91
C LEU A 185 -7.99 -19.11 -33.87
N SER A 186 -7.69 -19.64 -32.69
CA SER A 186 -7.15 -21.01 -32.52
C SER A 186 -8.21 -22.09 -32.36
N ARG A 187 -9.51 -21.75 -32.36
CA ARG A 187 -10.62 -22.68 -32.09
C ARG A 187 -11.81 -22.42 -33.00
#